data_AF-A0A1E3X5Y8-F1
#
_entry.id   AF-A0A1E3X5Y8-F1
#
_cell.length_a   1.000
_cell.length_b   1.000
_cell.length_c   1.000
_cell.angle_alpha   90.00
_cell.angle_beta   90.00
_cell.angle_gamma   90.00
#
_symmetry.space_group_name_H-M   'P 1'
#
loop_
_entity.id
_entity.type
_entity.pdbx_description
1 polymer ?
#
loop_
_entity_poly.entity_id
_entity_poly.type
_entity_poly.pdbx_seq_one_letter_code
_entity_poly.pdbx_strand_id
1 'polypeptide(L)'
;MVEWFRFTDGQDYRSKNYWEYRHSKYGFDLRGVGDKTKSHEENVMLLNVGTEVFLKVCRQANVLFKNTAVLDIGCGTGHFTNVLRQNGVQDYLGIDIV
;
A
#
# COMPACT_ATOMS: atom_id res chain seq x y z
N MET A 1 -14.71 5.75 -17.18
CA MET A 1 -15.65 4.78 -17.79
C MET A 1 -14.94 3.60 -18.46
N VAL A 2 -13.76 3.77 -19.09
CA VAL A 2 -13.10 2.71 -19.90
C VAL A 2 -12.46 1.58 -19.09
N GLU A 3 -11.81 1.86 -17.94
CA GLU A 3 -11.13 0.82 -17.14
C GLU A 3 -12.10 -0.13 -16.43
N TRP A 4 -13.29 0.34 -16.03
CA TRP A 4 -14.28 -0.48 -15.32
C TRP A 4 -14.72 -1.67 -16.19
N PHE A 5 -15.14 -1.41 -17.43
CA PHE A 5 -15.48 -2.46 -18.41
C PHE A 5 -14.28 -3.37 -18.75
N ARG A 6 -13.06 -2.82 -18.70
CA ARG A 6 -11.83 -3.57 -19.03
C ARG A 6 -11.54 -4.69 -18.04
N PHE A 7 -11.96 -4.57 -16.79
CA PHE A 7 -11.62 -5.52 -15.73
C PHE A 7 -12.83 -6.20 -15.08
N THR A 8 -14.07 -5.93 -15.50
CA THR A 8 -15.26 -6.62 -14.94
C THR A 8 -15.14 -8.15 -15.04
N ASP A 9 -15.60 -8.84 -14.01
CA ASP A 9 -15.82 -10.29 -13.96
C ASP A 9 -17.06 -10.63 -13.11
N GLY A 10 -18.22 -10.71 -13.76
CA GLY A 10 -19.50 -10.93 -13.06
C GLY A 10 -19.79 -9.83 -12.04
N GLN A 11 -19.84 -10.20 -10.75
CA GLN A 11 -20.05 -9.28 -9.63
C GLN A 11 -18.73 -8.72 -9.04
N ASP A 12 -17.59 -9.09 -9.58
CA ASP A 12 -16.25 -8.68 -9.13
C ASP A 12 -15.43 -8.08 -10.30
N TYR A 13 -14.14 -7.90 -10.09
CA TYR A 13 -13.18 -7.52 -11.12
C TYR A 13 -12.01 -8.49 -11.17
N ARG A 14 -11.39 -8.61 -12.35
CA ARG A 14 -10.13 -9.32 -12.59
C ARG A 14 -8.99 -8.59 -11.88
N SER A 15 -8.87 -8.84 -10.58
CA SER A 15 -8.01 -8.11 -9.66
C SER A 15 -6.55 -8.14 -10.08
N LYS A 16 -6.01 -9.32 -10.39
CA LYS A 16 -4.66 -9.49 -10.92
C LYS A 16 -4.43 -8.62 -12.17
N ASN A 17 -5.29 -8.74 -13.18
CA ASN A 17 -5.15 -7.98 -14.44
C ASN A 17 -5.25 -6.46 -14.22
N TYR A 18 -6.10 -6.02 -13.29
CA TYR A 18 -6.23 -4.61 -12.95
C TYR A 18 -4.96 -4.06 -12.30
N TRP A 19 -4.42 -4.77 -11.30
CA TRP A 19 -3.21 -4.34 -10.60
C TRP A 19 -1.98 -4.45 -11.49
N GLU A 20 -1.81 -5.54 -12.26
CA GLU A 20 -0.75 -5.65 -13.28
C GLU A 20 -0.80 -4.49 -14.27
N TYR A 21 -1.99 -4.10 -14.75
CA TYR A 21 -2.15 -2.95 -15.64
C TYR A 21 -1.78 -1.62 -14.96
N ARG A 22 -2.18 -1.42 -13.71
CA ARG A 22 -1.84 -0.21 -12.95
C ARG A 22 -0.33 -0.13 -12.73
N HIS A 23 0.31 -1.21 -12.31
CA HIS A 23 1.76 -1.27 -12.12
C HIS A 23 2.52 -1.09 -13.44
N SER A 24 2.08 -1.71 -14.54
CA SER A 24 2.74 -1.53 -15.83
C SER A 24 2.66 -0.09 -16.33
N LYS A 25 1.57 0.62 -16.01
CA LYS A 25 1.33 2.00 -16.46
C LYS A 25 2.06 3.05 -15.62
N TYR A 26 2.13 2.85 -14.31
CA TYR A 26 2.63 3.86 -13.37
C TYR A 26 3.99 3.50 -12.76
N GLY A 27 4.44 2.24 -12.86
CA GLY A 27 5.70 1.79 -12.25
C GLY A 27 5.70 2.04 -10.74
N PHE A 28 6.72 2.76 -10.26
CA PHE A 28 6.85 3.16 -8.85
C PHE A 28 6.06 4.41 -8.47
N ASP A 29 5.36 5.02 -9.43
CA ASP A 29 4.49 6.15 -9.14
C ASP A 29 3.28 5.69 -8.31
N LEU A 30 3.05 6.32 -7.16
CA LEU A 30 1.92 6.04 -6.27
C LEU A 30 0.54 6.21 -6.90
N ARG A 31 0.40 6.81 -8.08
CA ARG A 31 -0.83 6.71 -8.87
C ARG A 31 -1.16 5.27 -9.26
N GLY A 32 -0.18 4.37 -9.28
CA GLY A 32 -0.34 2.94 -9.52
C GLY A 32 -1.10 2.22 -8.40
N VAL A 33 -0.78 2.54 -7.15
CA VAL A 33 -1.30 1.83 -5.96
C VAL A 33 -2.26 2.67 -5.10
N GLY A 34 -2.27 3.99 -5.28
CA GLY A 34 -3.11 4.95 -4.58
C GLY A 34 -4.27 5.49 -5.41
N ASP A 35 -4.67 6.73 -5.14
CA ASP A 35 -5.73 7.41 -5.87
C ASP A 35 -5.20 7.90 -7.22
N LYS A 36 -5.61 7.23 -8.30
CA LYS A 36 -5.21 7.56 -9.68
C LYS A 36 -5.70 8.93 -10.16
N THR A 37 -6.64 9.56 -9.45
CA THR A 37 -7.14 10.90 -9.79
C THR A 37 -6.25 12.01 -9.23
N LYS A 38 -5.26 11.65 -8.40
CA LYS A 38 -4.29 12.55 -7.78
C LYS A 38 -2.92 12.44 -8.45
N SER A 39 -2.05 13.41 -8.19
CA SER A 39 -0.63 13.34 -8.54
C SER A 39 0.12 12.32 -7.68
N HIS A 40 1.37 12.03 -8.04
CA HIS A 40 2.24 11.21 -7.20
C HIS A 40 2.42 11.84 -5.82
N GLU A 41 2.75 13.13 -5.79
CA GLU A 41 3.07 13.91 -4.60
C GLU A 41 1.85 14.03 -3.68
N GLU A 42 0.66 14.22 -4.23
CA GLU A 42 -0.59 14.21 -3.46
C GLU A 42 -0.82 12.85 -2.79
N ASN A 43 -0.52 11.74 -3.47
CA ASN A 43 -0.60 10.41 -2.87
C ASN A 43 0.48 10.21 -1.79
N VAL A 44 1.71 10.71 -1.98
CA VAL A 44 2.75 10.70 -0.94
C VAL A 44 2.26 11.44 0.31
N MET A 45 1.67 12.63 0.14
CA MET A 45 1.15 13.42 1.26
C MET A 45 0.06 12.66 2.03
N LEU A 46 -0.86 12.00 1.33
CA LEU A 46 -1.90 11.18 1.99
C LEU A 46 -1.31 9.99 2.75
N LEU A 47 -0.32 9.30 2.18
CA LEU A 47 0.36 8.21 2.87
C LEU A 47 1.11 8.70 4.11
N ASN A 48 1.71 9.89 4.09
CA ASN A 48 2.37 10.47 5.25
C ASN A 48 1.38 10.79 6.38
N VAL A 49 0.21 11.35 6.05
CA VAL A 49 -0.87 11.54 7.04
C VAL A 49 -1.30 10.18 7.62
N GLY A 50 -1.43 9.16 6.76
CA GLY A 50 -1.70 7.79 7.19
C GLY A 50 -0.64 7.23 8.14
N THR A 51 0.65 7.47 7.87
CA THR A 51 1.78 7.09 8.74
C THR A 51 1.64 7.69 10.13
N GLU A 52 1.31 8.98 10.24
CA GLU A 52 1.16 9.65 11.53
C GLU A 52 0.03 9.02 12.36
N VAL A 53 -1.11 8.76 11.72
CA VAL A 53 -2.26 8.10 12.36
C VAL A 53 -1.90 6.68 12.78
N PHE A 54 -1.29 5.90 11.89
CA PHE A 54 -0.86 4.52 12.16
C PHE A 54 0.08 4.45 13.37
N LEU A 55 1.16 5.22 13.36
CA LEU A 55 2.13 5.23 14.45
C LEU A 55 1.52 5.71 15.76
N LYS A 56 0.59 6.68 15.71
CA LYS A 56 -0.14 7.13 16.90
C LYS A 56 -0.98 5.99 17.49
N VAL A 57 -1.73 5.27 16.67
CA VAL A 57 -2.56 4.13 17.11
C VAL A 57 -1.69 3.01 17.67
N CYS A 58 -0.60 2.64 17.01
CA CYS A 58 0.35 1.64 17.51
C CYS A 58 0.93 2.02 18.87
N ARG A 59 1.32 3.29 19.07
CA ARG A 59 1.80 3.78 20.37
C ARG A 59 0.73 3.70 21.45
N GLN A 60 -0.50 4.11 21.14
CA GLN A 60 -1.63 4.03 22.08
C GLN A 60 -1.97 2.58 22.48
N ALA A 61 -1.77 1.64 21.56
CA ALA A 61 -1.94 0.22 21.80
C ALA A 61 -0.70 -0.46 22.43
N ASN A 62 0.35 0.30 22.78
CA ASN A 62 1.63 -0.21 23.29
C ASN A 62 2.28 -1.28 22.39
N VAL A 63 2.14 -1.13 21.07
CA VAL A 63 2.82 -2.01 20.10
C VAL A 63 4.32 -1.73 20.14
N LEU A 64 5.09 -2.76 20.46
CA LEU A 64 6.56 -2.72 20.42
C LEU A 64 7.03 -3.29 19.10
N PHE A 65 7.50 -2.44 18.18
CA PHE A 65 7.99 -2.91 16.87
C PHE A 65 9.28 -3.73 16.97
N LYS A 66 10.15 -3.40 17.92
CA LYS A 66 11.37 -4.15 18.17
C LYS A 66 11.03 -5.56 18.64
N ASN A 67 11.61 -6.56 17.99
CA ASN A 67 11.38 -8.00 18.24
C ASN A 67 9.97 -8.51 17.88
N THR A 68 9.18 -7.75 17.10
CA THR A 68 7.90 -8.21 16.59
C THR A 68 8.04 -8.66 15.13
N ALA A 69 7.47 -9.83 14.82
CA ALA A 69 7.27 -10.28 13.45
C ALA A 69 6.03 -9.59 12.87
N VAL A 70 6.17 -8.97 11.69
CA VAL A 70 5.09 -8.22 11.04
C VAL A 70 4.74 -8.87 9.70
N LEU A 71 3.45 -9.12 9.50
CA LEU A 71 2.86 -9.45 8.21
C LEU A 71 2.15 -8.21 7.66
N ASP A 72 2.50 -7.80 6.44
CA ASP A 72 1.92 -6.64 5.74
C ASP A 72 1.26 -7.10 4.43
N ILE A 73 -0.07 -7.08 4.40
CA ILE A 73 -0.89 -7.57 3.30
C ILE A 73 -1.33 -6.39 2.44
N GLY A 74 -1.00 -6.42 1.14
CA GLY A 74 -1.16 -5.28 0.25
C GLY A 74 -0.06 -4.24 0.46
N CYS A 75 1.18 -4.70 0.64
CA CYS A 75 2.32 -3.82 0.93
C CYS A 75 2.65 -2.86 -0.24
N GLY A 76 2.14 -3.13 -1.45
CA GLY A 76 2.26 -2.28 -2.63
C GLY A 76 3.71 -1.93 -2.93
N THR A 77 4.01 -0.64 -3.06
CA THR A 77 5.37 -0.15 -3.32
C THR A 77 6.26 -0.07 -2.06
N GLY A 78 5.77 -0.51 -0.90
CA GLY A 78 6.56 -0.65 0.33
C GLY A 78 6.64 0.59 1.21
N HIS A 79 5.69 1.52 1.11
CA HIS A 79 5.65 2.71 1.98
C HIS A 79 5.65 2.33 3.47
N PHE A 80 4.71 1.49 3.88
CA PHE A 80 4.61 1.03 5.27
C PHE A 80 5.71 0.05 5.66
N THR A 81 6.24 -0.75 4.72
CA THR A 81 7.48 -1.51 4.94
C THR A 81 8.60 -0.61 5.45
N ASN A 82 8.78 0.55 4.81
CA ASN A 82 9.85 1.47 5.16
C ASN A 82 9.58 2.14 6.51
N VAL A 83 8.34 2.53 6.78
CA VAL A 83 7.91 3.08 8.09
C VAL A 83 8.17 2.07 9.21
N LEU A 84 7.76 0.81 9.04
CA LEU A 84 7.94 -0.25 10.03
C LEU A 84 9.42 -0.51 10.30
N ARG A 85 10.23 -0.62 9.25
CA ARG A 85 11.69 -0.79 9.35
C ARG A 85 12.35 0.38 10.09
N GLN A 86 11.98 1.62 9.77
CA GLN A 86 12.50 2.82 10.46
C GLN A 86 12.13 2.85 11.95
N ASN A 87 11.03 2.19 12.34
CA ASN A 87 10.58 2.08 13.73
C ASN A 87 11.07 0.79 14.43
N GLY A 88 11.97 0.04 13.82
CA GLY A 88 12.70 -1.05 14.47
C GLY A 88 12.13 -2.46 14.24
N VAL A 89 11.18 -2.64 13.32
CA VAL A 89 10.81 -3.98 12.84
C VAL A 89 12.00 -4.60 12.13
N GLN A 90 12.32 -5.85 12.48
CA GLN A 90 13.43 -6.62 11.89
C GLN A 90 12.96 -7.91 11.20
N ASP A 91 11.81 -8.44 11.62
CA ASP A 91 11.19 -9.62 11.03
C ASP A 91 9.91 -9.19 10.32
N TYR A 92 9.94 -9.18 8.99
CA TYR A 92 8.89 -8.63 8.14
C TYR A 92 8.63 -9.54 6.95
N LEU A 93 7.35 -9.85 6.72
CA LEU A 93 6.85 -10.49 5.52
C LEU A 93 5.82 -9.57 4.87
N GLY A 94 6.11 -9.13 3.64
CA GLY A 94 5.16 -8.43 2.78
C GLY A 94 4.53 -9.40 1.80
N ILE A 95 3.21 -9.33 1.63
CA ILE A 95 2.49 -10.08 0.60
C ILE A 95 1.68 -9.08 -0.22
N ASP A 96 1.91 -9.08 -1.52
CA ASP A 96 1.10 -8.33 -2.48
C ASP A 96 0.51 -9.28 -3.54
N ILE A 97 -0.52 -8.83 -4.24
CA ILE A 97 -1.19 -9.61 -5.29
C ILE A 97 -0.40 -9.59 -6.62
N VAL A 98 0.59 -8.70 -6.73
CA VAL A 98 1.45 -8.51 -7.91
C VAL A 98 2.90 -8.89 -7.61
#